data_AF-A0A534W185-F1
#
_entry.id   AF-A0A534W185-F1
#
_cell.length_a   1.000
_cell.length_b   1.000
_cell.length_c   1.000
_cell.angle_alpha   90.00
_cell.angle_beta   90.00
_cell.angle_gamma   90.00
#
_symmetry.space_group_name_H-M   'P 1'
#
loop_
_entity.id
_entity.type
_entity.pdbx_description
1 polymer ?
#
loop_
_entity_poly.entity_id
_entity_poly.type
_entity_poly.pdbx_seq_one_letter_code
_entity_poly.pdbx_strand_id
1 'polypeptide(L)'
;MPSSWSNKRERQYEKIKRSAKSRGRSSGTAKRIAAATVNKTRRRKGETKGASKARRRTSRSSKRSSTSRRRAAAGRKGGRR
;
A
#
# COMPACT_ATOMS: atom_id res chain seq x y z
N MET A 1 -18.49 -0.08 -10.74
CA MET A 1 -17.11 -0.52 -10.41
C MET A 1 -16.14 0.32 -11.23
N PRO A 2 -14.92 0.63 -10.76
CA PRO A 2 -14.01 1.47 -11.55
C PRO A 2 -13.58 0.70 -12.81
N SER A 3 -13.95 1.16 -14.00
CA SER A 3 -13.69 0.49 -15.30
C SER A 3 -12.21 0.45 -15.73
N SER A 4 -11.29 0.84 -14.84
CA SER A 4 -9.85 0.96 -15.09
C SER A 4 -9.06 -0.27 -14.63
N TRP A 5 -9.73 -1.33 -14.18
CA TRP A 5 -9.08 -2.56 -13.69
C TRP A 5 -9.21 -3.67 -14.72
N SER A 6 -8.15 -4.45 -14.93
CA SER A 6 -8.23 -5.63 -15.80
C SER A 6 -9.05 -6.74 -15.14
N ASN A 7 -9.64 -7.63 -15.93
CA ASN A 7 -10.44 -8.78 -15.47
C ASN A 7 -9.74 -9.59 -14.36
N LYS A 8 -8.40 -9.68 -14.41
CA LYS A 8 -7.57 -10.33 -13.38
C LYS A 8 -7.63 -9.61 -12.03
N ARG A 9 -7.60 -8.27 -12.04
CA ARG A 9 -7.63 -7.43 -10.83
C ARG A 9 -9.02 -7.39 -10.20
N GLU A 10 -10.06 -7.45 -11.01
CA GLU A 10 -11.44 -7.56 -10.53
C GLU A 10 -11.67 -8.88 -9.79
N ARG A 11 -11.26 -10.02 -10.36
CA ARG A 11 -11.33 -11.33 -9.69
C ARG A 11 -10.54 -11.35 -8.38
N GLN A 12 -9.37 -10.71 -8.35
CA GLN A 12 -8.56 -10.60 -7.15
C GLN A 12 -9.25 -9.76 -6.06
N TYR A 13 -9.87 -8.64 -6.45
CA TYR A 13 -10.64 -7.80 -5.54
C TYR A 13 -11.79 -8.59 -4.89
N GLU A 14 -12.60 -9.28 -5.68
CA GLU A 14 -13.74 -10.03 -5.16
C GLU A 14 -13.30 -11.20 -4.26
N LYS A 15 -12.22 -11.94 -4.61
CA LYS A 15 -11.67 -12.98 -3.72
C LYS A 15 -11.23 -12.43 -2.37
N ILE A 16 -10.54 -11.29 -2.35
CA ILE A 16 -10.05 -10.67 -1.10
C ILE A 16 -11.21 -10.12 -0.28
N LYS A 17 -12.18 -9.47 -0.94
CA LYS A 17 -13.39 -8.95 -0.30
C LYS A 17 -14.19 -10.07 0.35
N ARG A 18 -14.40 -11.19 -0.36
CA ARG A 18 -15.07 -12.38 0.19
C ARG A 18 -14.30 -12.96 1.37
N SER A 19 -12.99 -13.10 1.26
CA SER A 19 -12.14 -13.60 2.36
C SER A 19 -12.11 -12.66 3.57
N ALA A 20 -12.16 -11.34 3.38
CA ALA A 20 -12.24 -10.39 4.48
C ALA A 20 -13.60 -10.44 5.18
N LYS A 21 -14.69 -10.58 4.41
CA LYS A 21 -16.04 -10.77 4.96
C LYS A 21 -16.15 -12.09 5.73
N SER A 22 -15.60 -13.19 5.21
CA SER A 22 -15.63 -14.49 5.90
C SER A 22 -14.84 -14.50 7.21
N ARG A 23 -13.92 -13.55 7.40
CA ARG A 23 -13.20 -13.33 8.67
C ARG A 23 -13.91 -12.35 9.61
N GLY A 24 -15.20 -12.07 9.38
CA GLY A 24 -16.01 -11.20 10.23
C GLY A 24 -15.81 -9.69 10.01
N ARG A 25 -15.15 -9.26 8.91
CA ARG A 25 -14.99 -7.82 8.64
C ARG A 25 -16.22 -7.22 7.99
N SER A 26 -16.58 -6.01 8.43
CA SER A 26 -17.66 -5.22 7.84
C SER A 26 -17.44 -5.00 6.34
N SER A 27 -18.54 -4.88 5.58
CA SER A 27 -18.51 -4.72 4.13
C SER A 27 -17.62 -3.56 3.66
N GLY A 28 -17.68 -2.41 4.36
CA GLY A 28 -16.82 -1.25 4.08
C GLY A 28 -15.34 -1.54 4.30
N THR A 29 -15.00 -2.21 5.41
CA THR A 29 -13.61 -2.61 5.70
C THR A 29 -13.09 -3.65 4.72
N ALA A 30 -13.92 -4.64 4.35
CA ALA A 30 -13.56 -5.65 3.36
C ALA A 30 -13.27 -5.02 1.98
N LYS A 31 -14.11 -4.08 1.52
CA LYS A 31 -13.89 -3.31 0.28
C LYS A 31 -12.57 -2.55 0.31
N ARG A 32 -12.29 -1.84 1.41
CA ARG A 32 -11.05 -1.08 1.62
C ARG A 32 -9.80 -1.97 1.58
N ILE A 33 -9.84 -3.12 2.25
CA ILE A 33 -8.74 -4.10 2.26
C ILE A 33 -8.49 -4.65 0.85
N ALA A 34 -9.56 -5.02 0.15
CA ALA A 34 -9.47 -5.55 -1.20
C ALA A 34 -8.87 -4.51 -2.16
N ALA A 35 -9.36 -3.27 -2.13
CA ALA A 35 -8.84 -2.17 -2.94
C ALA A 35 -7.36 -1.88 -2.64
N ALA A 36 -6.98 -1.79 -1.37
CA ALA A 36 -5.60 -1.53 -0.96
C ALA A 36 -4.64 -2.63 -1.44
N THR A 37 -5.06 -3.89 -1.37
CA THR A 37 -4.24 -5.04 -1.79
C THR A 37 -4.07 -5.09 -3.31
N VAL A 38 -5.13 -4.83 -4.06
CA VAL A 38 -5.07 -4.74 -5.52
C VAL A 38 -4.19 -3.57 -5.94
N ASN A 39 -4.38 -2.38 -5.35
CA ASN A 39 -3.56 -1.20 -5.64
C ASN A 39 -2.07 -1.44 -5.33
N LYS A 40 -1.74 -2.11 -4.21
CA LYS A 40 -0.36 -2.52 -3.89
C LYS A 40 0.23 -3.41 -4.98
N THR A 41 -0.55 -4.36 -5.49
CA THR A 41 -0.12 -5.26 -6.56
C THR A 41 0.10 -4.51 -7.86
N ARG A 42 -0.85 -3.64 -8.25
CA ARG A 42 -0.74 -2.80 -9.44
C ARG A 42 0.50 -1.91 -9.40
N ARG A 43 0.77 -1.27 -8.25
CA ARG A 43 1.99 -0.46 -8.03
C ARG A 43 3.27 -1.29 -8.21
N ARG A 44 3.32 -2.50 -7.67
CA ARG A 44 4.48 -3.41 -7.82
C ARG A 44 4.69 -3.86 -9.27
N LYS A 45 3.59 -4.11 -9.98
CA LYS A 45 3.61 -4.57 -11.38
C LYS A 45 3.78 -3.45 -12.40
N GLY A 46 3.65 -2.18 -11.97
CA GLY A 46 3.78 -1.04 -12.87
C GLY A 46 2.48 -0.63 -13.56
N GLU A 47 1.34 -1.18 -13.14
CA GLU A 47 0.02 -0.97 -13.77
C GLU A 47 -0.67 0.33 -13.31
N THR A 48 0.06 1.25 -12.68
CA THR A 48 -0.46 2.53 -12.18
C THR A 48 0.30 3.69 -12.83
N LYS A 49 -0.40 4.77 -13.20
CA LYS A 49 0.16 5.95 -13.90
C LYS A 49 1.45 6.53 -13.26
N GLY A 50 1.63 6.39 -11.93
CA GLY A 50 2.82 6.87 -11.20
C GLY A 50 3.87 5.82 -10.86
N ALA A 51 3.90 4.67 -11.56
CA ALA A 51 4.87 3.61 -11.32
C ALA A 51 6.19 3.87 -12.06
N SER A 52 7.00 4.80 -11.56
CA SER A 52 8.36 4.99 -12.10
C SER A 52 9.27 3.79 -11.80
N LYS A 53 10.23 3.51 -12.70
CA LYS A 53 11.21 2.41 -12.59
C LYS A 53 12.00 2.48 -11.27
N ALA A 54 12.27 3.70 -10.77
CA ALA A 54 12.90 3.95 -9.47
C ALA A 54 12.06 3.46 -8.28
N ARG A 55 10.74 3.73 -8.26
CA ARG A 55 9.82 3.26 -7.21
C ARG A 55 9.69 1.73 -7.19
N ARG A 56 9.83 1.08 -8.35
CA ARG A 56 9.83 -0.40 -8.45
C ARG A 56 11.06 -1.00 -7.76
N ARG A 57 12.23 -0.36 -7.84
CA ARG A 57 13.48 -0.80 -7.21
C ARG A 57 13.45 -0.66 -5.67
N THR A 58 12.88 0.42 -5.14
CA THR A 58 12.76 0.64 -3.68
C THR A 58 11.63 -0.16 -3.01
N SER A 59 10.66 -0.66 -3.79
CA SER A 59 9.54 -1.49 -3.27
C SER A 59 9.85 -2.99 -3.16
N ARG A 60 11.06 -3.42 -3.58
CA ARG A 60 11.62 -4.72 -3.19
C ARG A 60 11.91 -4.63 -1.70
N SER A 61 10.95 -5.10 -0.90
CA SER A 61 11.08 -5.29 0.55
C SER A 61 12.46 -5.91 0.82
N SER A 62 13.42 -5.18 1.39
CA SER A 62 13.40 -4.76 2.78
C SER A 62 12.82 -5.89 3.63
N LYS A 63 13.58 -6.99 3.69
CA LYS A 63 13.69 -7.76 4.93
C LYS A 63 13.91 -6.73 6.04
N ARG A 64 12.86 -6.51 6.84
CA ARG A 64 12.92 -6.05 8.24
C ARG A 64 14.15 -5.20 8.58
N SER A 65 14.21 -3.93 8.16
CA SER A 65 15.11 -2.98 8.79
C SER A 65 14.33 -2.19 9.83
N SER A 66 14.47 -2.65 11.06
CA SER A 66 14.23 -1.88 12.27
C SER A 66 15.06 -0.59 12.24
N THR A 67 14.56 0.46 11.58
CA THR A 67 15.13 1.81 11.69
C THR A 67 14.06 2.79 12.14
N SER A 68 13.45 2.46 13.28
CA SER A 68 12.77 3.40 14.16
C SER A 68 13.78 4.13 15.05
N ARG A 69 14.89 4.63 14.49
CA ARG A 69 15.85 5.46 15.23
C ARG A 69 16.37 6.53 14.29
N ARG A 70 16.34 7.78 14.77
CA ARG A 70 16.92 9.00 14.16
C ARG A 70 16.07 9.73 13.11
N ARG A 71 14.93 10.30 13.52
CA ARG A 71 14.58 11.71 13.22
C ARG A 71 13.73 12.30 14.37
N ALA A 72 14.20 12.13 15.59
CA ALA A 72 13.78 12.87 16.77
C ALA A 72 15.03 13.57 17.32
N ALA A 73 15.53 14.58 16.61
CA ALA A 73 16.59 15.50 17.04
C ALA A 73 16.79 16.59 15.97
N ALA A 74 15.77 17.40 15.74
CA ALA A 74 15.94 18.75 15.20
C ALA A 74 14.99 19.69 15.93
N GLY A 75 14.90 19.50 17.25
CA GLY A 75 14.36 20.47 18.18
C GLY A 75 15.47 21.44 18.58
N ARG A 76 15.27 22.72 18.26
CA ARG A 76 15.65 23.91 19.04
C ARG A 76 16.99 23.83 19.80
N LYS A 77 18.05 24.36 19.19
CA LYS A 77 19.20 25.02 19.85
C LYS A 77 19.68 26.11 18.88
N GLY A 78 19.80 27.38 19.21
CA GLY A 78 19.45 28.14 20.40
C GLY A 78 19.58 29.61 20.04
N GLY A 79 18.57 30.42 20.38
CA GLY A 79 18.76 31.85 20.50
C GLY A 79 19.52 32.11 21.79
N ARG A 80 20.73 32.69 21.67
CA ARG A 80 21.46 33.46 22.69
C ARG A 80 22.85 33.78 22.16
N ARG A 81 22.99 34.97 21.59
CA ARG A 81 23.95 36.03 21.92
C ARG A 81 23.80 37.15 20.91
#